data_AF-A0A2V7UGT2-F1
#
_entry.id   AF-A0A2V7UGT2-F1
#
_cell.length_a   1.000
_cell.length_b   1.000
_cell.length_c   1.000
_cell.angle_alpha   90.00
_cell.angle_beta   90.00
_cell.angle_gamma   90.00
#
_symmetry.space_group_name_H-M   'P 1'
#
loop_
_entity.id
_entity.type
_entity.pdbx_description
1 polymer ?
#
loop_
_entity_poly.entity_id
_entity_poly.type
_entity_poly.pdbx_seq_one_letter_code
_entity_poly.pdbx_strand_id
1 'polypeptide(L)'
;MRIFEARTILPSLVLVAVTAAAPATAASLRPIRFDHLSLEQGLSQSSVMDILQDRRGYIWLATEDGLDRYDGLSFKVYKHDPADAASLPSSFVWDVDE
;
A
#
# COMPACT_ATOMS: atom_id res chain seq x y z
N MET A 1 -83.72 33.32 9.13
CA MET A 1 -82.80 32.73 10.13
C MET A 1 -81.86 31.78 9.40
N ARG A 2 -80.55 32.14 9.35
CA ARG A 2 -79.36 31.25 9.22
C ARG A 2 -79.18 30.45 7.90
N ILE A 3 -78.05 30.36 7.20
CA ILE A 3 -76.68 30.95 7.23
C ILE A 3 -76.07 30.68 5.82
N PHE A 4 -75.22 31.58 5.32
CA PHE A 4 -74.31 31.36 4.18
C PHE A 4 -73.23 30.32 4.53
N GLU A 5 -72.80 29.49 3.57
CA GLU A 5 -71.49 28.80 3.62
C GLU A 5 -70.84 28.91 2.23
N ALA A 6 -69.89 29.85 2.12
CA ALA A 6 -69.06 30.03 0.94
C ALA A 6 -67.99 28.92 0.93
N ARG A 7 -67.98 28.11 -0.13
CA ARG A 7 -66.95 27.07 -0.32
C ARG A 7 -65.68 27.71 -0.85
N THR A 8 -64.75 28.02 0.05
CA THR A 8 -63.42 28.53 -0.28
C THR A 8 -62.61 27.45 -1.00
N ILE A 9 -62.18 27.71 -2.23
CA ILE A 9 -61.27 26.84 -2.99
C ILE A 9 -59.84 27.21 -2.57
N LEU A 10 -59.14 26.29 -1.92
CA LEU A 10 -57.72 26.44 -1.58
C LEU A 10 -56.87 26.37 -2.86
N PRO A 11 -55.87 27.25 -3.07
CA PRO A 11 -54.97 27.13 -4.21
C PRO A 11 -53.96 26.00 -3.95
N SER A 12 -53.88 25.04 -4.86
CA SER A 12 -52.87 23.98 -4.82
C SER A 12 -51.47 24.58 -4.98
N LEU A 13 -50.64 24.47 -3.94
CA LEU A 13 -49.24 24.84 -3.97
C LEU A 13 -48.49 23.80 -4.83
N VAL A 14 -48.08 24.18 -6.03
CA VAL A 14 -47.18 23.36 -6.86
C VAL A 14 -45.76 23.54 -6.35
N LEU A 15 -45.23 22.52 -5.67
CA LEU A 15 -43.84 22.46 -5.24
C LEU A 15 -42.96 22.09 -6.45
N VAL A 16 -42.25 23.06 -7.02
CA VAL A 16 -41.21 22.78 -8.03
C VAL A 16 -39.98 22.26 -7.31
N ALA A 17 -39.75 20.95 -7.36
CA ALA A 17 -38.53 20.33 -6.87
C ALA A 17 -37.38 20.68 -7.84
N VAL A 18 -36.57 21.67 -7.49
CA VAL A 18 -35.30 21.93 -8.18
C VAL A 18 -34.32 20.83 -7.77
N THR A 19 -34.13 19.84 -8.63
CA THR A 19 -33.05 18.86 -8.45
C THR A 19 -31.72 19.53 -8.80
N ALA A 20 -31.02 20.03 -7.79
CA ALA A 20 -29.63 20.42 -7.95
C ALA A 20 -28.79 19.15 -8.17
N ALA A 21 -28.30 18.94 -9.39
CA ALA A 21 -27.27 17.95 -9.64
C ALA A 21 -26.02 18.40 -8.88
N ALA A 22 -25.69 17.71 -7.78
CA ALA A 22 -24.46 17.97 -7.05
C ALA A 22 -23.27 17.72 -7.98
N PRO A 23 -22.24 18.60 -8.01
CA PRO A 23 -21.05 18.35 -8.81
C PRO A 23 -20.38 17.09 -8.28
N ALA A 24 -20.21 16.09 -9.14
CA ALA A 24 -19.38 14.93 -8.83
C ALA A 24 -17.95 15.46 -8.64
N THR A 25 -17.47 15.46 -7.40
CA THR A 25 -16.07 15.73 -7.12
C THR A 25 -15.23 14.63 -7.76
N ALA A 26 -14.43 15.00 -8.76
CA ALA A 26 -13.42 14.09 -9.29
C ALA A 26 -12.50 13.68 -8.14
N ALA A 27 -12.40 12.38 -7.88
CA ALA A 27 -11.49 11.86 -6.87
C ALA A 27 -10.04 12.18 -7.31
N SER A 28 -9.33 12.96 -6.50
CA SER A 28 -7.90 13.18 -6.71
C SER A 28 -7.16 11.87 -6.43
N LEU A 29 -6.48 11.32 -7.44
CA LEU A 29 -5.65 10.14 -7.27
C LEU A 29 -4.51 10.49 -6.30
N ARG A 30 -4.42 9.73 -5.20
CA ARG A 30 -3.30 9.88 -4.28
C ARG A 30 -2.03 9.38 -5.00
N PRO A 31 -0.96 10.17 -5.05
CA PRO A 31 0.28 9.70 -5.64
C PRO A 31 0.83 8.53 -4.82
N ILE A 32 1.27 7.49 -5.51
CA ILE A 32 1.99 6.38 -4.88
C ILE A 32 3.33 6.94 -4.39
N ARG A 33 3.66 6.67 -3.13
CA ARG A 33 4.96 6.99 -2.54
C ARG A 33 5.72 5.69 -2.35
N PHE A 34 7.01 5.73 -2.63
CA PHE A 34 7.92 4.63 -2.41
C PHE A 34 8.94 5.05 -1.37
N ASP A 35 9.15 4.19 -0.39
CA ASP A 35 10.31 4.28 0.48
C ASP A 35 11.47 3.55 -0.21
N HIS A 36 12.66 4.16 -0.14
CA HIS A 36 13.86 3.60 -0.76
C HIS A 36 14.71 2.96 0.32
N LEU A 37 14.86 1.64 0.23
CA LEU A 37 15.79 0.85 1.04
C LEU A 37 16.97 0.45 0.16
N SER A 38 18.06 1.20 0.26
CA SER A 38 19.29 1.04 -0.52
C SER A 38 20.48 0.70 0.38
N LEU A 39 21.69 0.80 -0.18
CA LEU A 39 22.94 0.56 0.53
C LEU A 39 23.06 1.44 1.79
N GLU A 40 22.55 2.68 1.72
CA GLU A 40 22.52 3.63 2.82
C GLU A 40 21.68 3.15 4.02
N GLN A 41 20.67 2.30 3.79
CA GLN A 41 19.84 1.72 4.84
C GLN A 41 20.34 0.32 5.29
N GLY A 42 21.38 -0.22 4.64
CA GLY A 42 22.03 -1.47 5.03
C GLY A 42 21.79 -2.66 4.11
N LEU A 43 21.13 -2.47 2.96
CA LEU A 43 21.06 -3.49 1.91
C LEU A 43 22.48 -3.82 1.42
N SER A 44 22.80 -5.10 1.25
CA SER A 44 24.16 -5.51 0.90
C SER A 44 24.58 -5.20 -0.54
N GLN A 45 23.62 -5.25 -1.48
CA GLN A 45 23.82 -4.99 -2.90
C GLN A 45 22.54 -4.40 -3.52
N SER A 46 22.68 -3.42 -4.43
CA SER A 46 21.55 -2.76 -5.11
C SER A 46 20.73 -3.65 -6.06
N SER A 47 21.29 -4.77 -6.50
CA SER A 47 20.72 -5.70 -7.47
C SER A 47 20.08 -6.86 -6.71
N VAL A 48 18.77 -6.75 -6.53
CA VAL A 48 17.93 -7.76 -5.88
C VAL A 48 17.40 -8.72 -6.94
N MET A 49 17.71 -10.00 -6.79
CA MET A 49 17.34 -11.07 -7.72
C MET A 49 15.96 -11.66 -7.39
N ASP A 50 15.67 -11.81 -6.10
CA ASP A 50 14.42 -12.40 -5.63
C ASP A 50 14.03 -11.90 -4.23
N ILE A 51 12.73 -11.97 -3.91
CA ILE A 51 12.16 -11.47 -2.65
C ILE A 51 11.10 -12.45 -2.10
N LEU A 52 11.26 -12.84 -0.84
CA LEU A 52 10.33 -13.69 -0.09
C LEU A 52 9.94 -13.07 1.24
N GLN A 53 8.68 -13.18 1.66
CA GLN A 53 8.29 -12.95 3.04
C GLN A 53 8.06 -14.28 3.77
N ASP A 54 8.76 -14.51 4.88
CA ASP A 54 8.55 -15.73 5.67
C ASP A 54 7.31 -15.66 6.57
N ARG A 55 6.89 -16.79 7.15
CA ARG A 55 5.74 -16.87 8.09
C ARG A 55 5.88 -16.01 9.35
N ARG A 56 7.08 -15.55 9.68
CA ARG A 56 7.35 -14.68 10.83
C ARG A 56 7.27 -13.21 10.45
N GLY A 57 7.11 -12.90 9.16
CA GLY A 57 6.97 -11.57 8.62
C GLY A 57 8.29 -10.92 8.20
N TYR A 58 9.42 -11.61 8.25
CA TYR A 58 10.68 -11.07 7.72
C TYR A 58 10.67 -11.06 6.20
N ILE A 59 11.24 -10.01 5.61
CA ILE A 59 11.48 -9.94 4.18
C ILE A 59 12.90 -10.41 3.91
N TRP A 60 13.04 -11.38 3.03
CA TRP A 60 14.31 -11.90 2.55
C TRP A 60 14.54 -11.40 1.12
N LEU A 61 15.73 -10.88 0.86
CA LEU A 61 16.13 -10.37 -0.45
C LEU A 61 17.40 -11.10 -0.87
N ALA A 62 17.31 -11.87 -1.96
CA ALA A 62 18.46 -12.46 -2.62
C ALA A 62 19.16 -11.37 -3.45
N THR A 63 20.47 -11.22 -3.29
CA THR A 63 21.25 -10.23 -4.03
C THR A 63 22.50 -10.85 -4.65
N GLU A 64 23.17 -10.13 -5.54
CA GLU A 64 24.43 -10.62 -6.14
C GLU A 64 25.59 -10.69 -5.13
N ASP A 65 25.49 -10.07 -3.94
CA ASP A 65 26.54 -10.11 -2.90
C ASP A 65 25.98 -10.16 -1.47
N GLY A 66 24.99 -11.03 -1.25
CA GLY A 66 24.47 -11.38 0.05
C GLY A 66 23.01 -11.85 0.01
N LEU A 67 22.59 -12.52 1.08
CA LEU A 67 21.20 -12.68 1.44
C LEU A 67 20.86 -11.67 2.53
N ASP A 68 19.93 -10.77 2.26
CA ASP A 68 19.52 -9.72 3.18
C ASP A 68 18.19 -10.10 3.85
N ARG A 69 18.14 -10.05 5.18
CA ARG A 69 16.87 -10.18 5.93
C ARG A 69 16.49 -8.87 6.58
N TYR A 70 15.35 -8.34 6.20
CA TYR A 70 14.78 -7.11 6.73
C TYR A 70 13.66 -7.40 7.74
N ASP A 71 13.71 -6.72 8.89
CA ASP A 71 12.74 -6.87 9.98
C ASP A 71 11.72 -5.72 10.09
N GLY A 72 11.71 -4.81 9.10
CA GLY A 72 10.89 -3.59 9.13
C GLY A 72 11.64 -2.37 9.68
N LEU A 73 12.84 -2.56 10.23
CA LEU A 73 13.68 -1.49 10.78
C LEU A 73 15.11 -1.54 10.24
N SER A 74 15.68 -2.73 10.12
CA SER A 74 17.09 -2.94 9.79
C SER A 74 17.32 -4.21 8.98
N PHE A 75 18.45 -4.24 8.26
CA PHE A 75 18.91 -5.41 7.53
C PHE A 75 19.89 -6.23 8.36
N LYS A 76 19.75 -7.56 8.30
CA LYS A 76 20.79 -8.51 8.66
C LYS A 76 21.30 -9.17 7.38
N VAL A 77 22.61 -9.03 7.13
CA VAL A 77 23.27 -9.54 5.93
C VAL A 77 23.93 -10.89 6.22
N TYR A 78 23.71 -11.86 5.34
CA TYR A 78 24.43 -13.13 5.32
C TYR A 78 25.28 -13.19 4.05
N LYS A 79 26.56 -13.56 4.19
CA LYS A 79 27.52 -13.68 3.08
C LYS A 79 28.29 -14.99 3.17
N HIS A 80 29.00 -15.33 2.11
CA HIS A 80 30.00 -16.37 2.15
C HIS A 80 31.23 -15.92 2.95
N ASP A 81 31.68 -16.76 3.87
CA ASP A 81 32.94 -16.63 4.58
C ASP A 81 33.72 -17.96 4.45
N PRO A 82 34.88 -17.98 3.76
CA PRO A 82 35.66 -19.21 3.60
C PRO A 82 36.23 -19.76 4.92
N ALA A 83 36.25 -18.96 5.99
CA ALA A 83 36.66 -19.40 7.32
C ALA A 83 35.51 -19.97 8.16
N ASP A 84 34.26 -19.78 7.74
CA ASP A 84 33.07 -20.25 8.44
C ASP A 84 32.23 -21.19 7.56
N ALA A 85 32.29 -22.48 7.86
CA ALA A 85 31.52 -23.50 7.15
C ALA A 85 30.00 -23.39 7.37
N ALA A 86 29.53 -22.62 8.36
CA ALA A 86 28.11 -22.35 8.57
C ALA A 86 27.62 -21.09 7.80
N SER A 87 28.52 -20.39 7.11
CA SER A 87 28.17 -19.26 6.25
C SER A 87 27.51 -19.71 4.95
N LEU A 88 27.07 -18.76 4.12
CA LEU A 88 26.50 -19.11 2.83
C LEU A 88 27.55 -19.80 1.94
N PRO A 89 27.17 -20.75 1.09
CA PRO A 89 28.08 -21.35 0.12
C PRO A 89 28.55 -20.37 -0.96
N SER A 90 27.80 -19.27 -1.18
CA SER A 90 28.09 -18.19 -2.14
C SER A 90 27.42 -16.91 -1.65
N SER A 91 28.05 -15.75 -1.88
CA SER A 91 27.39 -14.45 -1.68
C SER A 91 26.47 -14.08 -2.83
N PHE A 92 26.65 -14.65 -4.02
CA PHE A 92 25.69 -14.47 -5.10
C PHE A 92 24.49 -15.39 -4.86
N VAL A 93 23.31 -14.81 -4.62
CA VAL A 93 22.06 -15.52 -4.34
C VAL A 93 21.05 -15.22 -5.44
N TRP A 94 20.51 -16.27 -6.06
CA TRP A 94 19.59 -16.15 -7.19
C TRP A 94 18.11 -16.15 -6.78
N ASP A 95 17.77 -16.91 -5.74
CA ASP A 95 16.40 -17.27 -5.40
C ASP A 95 16.30 -17.57 -3.90
N VAL A 96 15.15 -17.31 -3.30
CA VAL A 96 14.86 -17.61 -1.90
C VAL A 96 13.45 -18.18 -1.74
N ASP A 97 13.34 -19.36 -1.11
CA ASP A 97 12.07 -20.07 -0.87
C ASP A 97 11.97 -20.56 0.60
N GLU A 98 10.75 -20.88 1.05
CA GLU A 98 10.44 -21.33 2.43
C GLU A 98 10.55 -22.84 2.67
#